data_AF-K1SQU2-F1
#
_entry.id   AF-K1SQU2-F1
#
_cell.length_a   1.000
_cell.length_b   1.000
_cell.length_c   1.000
_cell.angle_alpha   90.00
_cell.angle_beta   90.00
_cell.angle_gamma   90.00
#
_symmetry.space_group_name_H-M   'P 1'
#
loop_
_entity.id
_entity.type
_entity.pdbx_description
1 polymer ?
#
loop_
_entity_poly.entity_id
_entity_poly.type
_entity_poly.pdbx_seq_one_letter_code
_entity_poly.pdbx_strand_id
1 'polypeptide(L)'
;VSGTSQFGANSGHAIAVYDLNGDGSMTKAYAYGIIGYPQTSAMVTTAYAGEDGYVYIYLPYNYTPGGISVLKDRPGQTAPLTTTNSGYSEVFTPAAPLAQYCICSTIADQYGTLYYKNDSCYMMAITSKIESLEITQYPTITENEDGTLTVDGLKAVTKLRNGEERDVSKYVSVTKNEQTG
;
A
#
# COMPACT_ATOMS: atom_id res chain seq x y z
N VAL A 1 -3.36 23.88 1.89
CA VAL A 1 -3.61 23.44 3.28
C VAL A 1 -4.16 24.63 4.05
N SER A 2 -5.43 24.57 4.48
CA SER A 2 -6.03 25.57 5.36
C SER A 2 -7.07 24.86 6.23
N GLY A 3 -6.75 24.62 7.48
CA GLY A 3 -7.72 24.12 8.46
C GLY A 3 -7.82 25.07 9.64
N THR A 4 -8.90 24.98 10.41
CA THR A 4 -9.11 25.75 11.65
C THR A 4 -8.25 25.25 12.81
N SER A 5 -7.65 24.07 12.68
CA SER A 5 -6.73 23.49 13.65
C SER A 5 -5.67 22.64 12.94
N GLN A 6 -4.41 22.73 13.37
CA GLN A 6 -3.31 21.92 12.82
C GLN A 6 -3.42 20.43 13.16
N PHE A 7 -4.01 20.11 14.32
CA PHE A 7 -4.11 18.75 14.86
C PHE A 7 -5.56 18.30 15.07
N GLY A 8 -6.53 19.07 14.58
CA GLY A 8 -7.94 18.73 14.67
C GLY A 8 -8.36 17.80 13.53
N ALA A 9 -9.10 16.74 13.86
CA ALA A 9 -9.74 15.92 12.84
C ALA A 9 -10.68 16.77 11.98
N ASN A 10 -10.65 16.55 10.67
CA ASN A 10 -11.55 17.16 9.70
C ASN A 10 -11.62 18.70 9.81
N SER A 11 -10.53 19.34 10.20
CA SER A 11 -10.50 20.78 10.46
C SER A 11 -10.47 21.64 9.19
N GLY A 12 -10.64 21.05 8.00
CA GLY A 12 -10.53 21.73 6.70
C GLY A 12 -9.25 21.37 5.91
N HIS A 13 -8.45 20.44 6.43
CA HIS A 13 -7.34 19.88 5.66
C HIS A 13 -7.86 19.24 4.37
N ALA A 14 -7.25 19.60 3.25
CA ALA A 14 -7.68 19.14 1.95
C ALA A 14 -6.53 19.15 0.95
N ILE A 15 -6.69 18.33 -0.08
CA ILE A 15 -5.89 18.35 -1.30
C ILE A 15 -6.78 18.82 -2.43
N ALA A 16 -6.30 19.85 -3.13
CA ALA A 16 -7.03 20.47 -4.23
C ALA A 16 -6.40 20.04 -5.55
N VAL A 17 -7.25 19.64 -6.49
CA VAL A 17 -6.87 19.32 -7.86
C VAL A 17 -7.21 20.53 -8.73
N TYR A 18 -6.28 20.88 -9.60
CA TYR A 18 -6.40 22.00 -10.53
C TYR A 18 -6.16 21.52 -11.95
N ASP A 19 -7.01 21.97 -12.86
CA ASP A 19 -6.76 21.85 -14.28
C ASP A 19 -5.75 22.92 -14.69
N LEU A 20 -4.69 22.50 -15.38
CA LEU A 20 -3.74 23.40 -16.01
C LEU A 20 -4.24 23.74 -17.41
N ASN A 21 -4.68 24.98 -17.59
CA ASN A 21 -5.18 25.49 -18.86
C ASN A 21 -4.04 25.67 -19.88
N GLY A 22 -4.37 25.70 -21.16
CA GLY A 22 -3.38 25.86 -22.24
C GLY A 22 -2.60 27.19 -22.19
N ASP A 23 -3.13 28.20 -21.51
CA ASP A 23 -2.46 29.48 -21.26
C ASP A 23 -1.59 29.48 -19.98
N GLY A 24 -1.47 28.34 -19.30
CA GLY A 24 -0.73 28.17 -18.06
C GLY A 24 -1.48 28.62 -16.80
N SER A 25 -2.72 29.13 -16.93
CA SER A 25 -3.57 29.41 -15.78
C SER A 25 -4.08 28.11 -15.14
N MET A 26 -4.49 28.18 -13.87
CA MET A 26 -5.03 27.03 -13.16
C MET A 26 -6.47 27.29 -12.74
N THR A 27 -7.35 26.32 -12.99
CA THR A 27 -8.74 26.34 -12.51
C THR A 27 -8.95 25.21 -11.53
N LYS A 28 -9.52 25.50 -10.35
CA LYS A 28 -9.78 24.48 -9.35
C LYS A 28 -10.85 23.53 -9.87
N ALA A 29 -10.50 22.26 -10.05
CA ALA A 29 -11.43 21.21 -10.42
C ALA A 29 -12.25 20.78 -9.18
N TYR A 30 -11.56 20.37 -8.11
CA TYR A 30 -12.19 19.99 -6.85
C TYR A 30 -11.22 20.04 -5.67
N ALA A 31 -11.74 19.81 -4.46
CA ALA A 31 -10.91 19.52 -3.28
C ALA A 31 -11.44 18.29 -2.55
N TYR A 32 -10.53 17.43 -2.11
CA TYR A 32 -10.83 16.30 -1.25
C TYR A 32 -10.43 16.62 0.19
N GLY A 33 -11.39 16.57 1.10
CA GLY A 33 -11.14 16.70 2.53
C GLY A 33 -10.42 15.46 3.06
N ILE A 34 -9.40 15.68 3.88
CA ILE A 34 -8.62 14.63 4.53
C ILE A 34 -8.69 14.79 6.05
N ILE A 35 -8.65 13.67 6.77
CA ILE A 35 -8.89 13.63 8.22
C ILE A 35 -7.89 14.50 8.98
N GLY A 36 -6.61 14.41 8.61
CA GLY A 36 -5.52 15.11 9.27
C GLY A 36 -4.69 15.96 8.32
N TYR A 37 -3.84 16.80 8.89
CA TYR A 37 -2.89 17.61 8.11
C TYR A 37 -1.96 16.69 7.29
N PRO A 38 -1.92 16.78 5.95
CA PRO A 38 -0.93 16.05 5.16
C PRO A 38 0.45 16.70 5.35
N GLN A 39 1.31 16.09 6.16
CA GLN A 39 2.67 16.57 6.43
C GLN A 39 3.70 16.16 5.37
N THR A 40 3.32 15.23 4.49
CA THR A 40 4.26 14.52 3.63
C THR A 40 3.77 14.57 2.19
N SER A 41 4.65 14.24 1.25
CA SER A 41 4.30 14.22 -0.17
C SER A 41 3.32 13.09 -0.46
N ALA A 42 2.37 13.38 -1.33
CA ALA A 42 1.54 12.35 -1.95
C ALA A 42 2.42 11.41 -2.79
N MET A 43 2.11 10.11 -2.76
CA MET A 43 2.64 9.17 -3.75
C MET A 43 1.62 9.03 -4.88
N VAL A 44 2.05 9.19 -6.12
CA VAL A 44 1.19 9.11 -7.31
C VAL A 44 1.66 7.94 -8.18
N THR A 45 0.72 7.11 -8.66
CA THR A 45 1.00 6.07 -9.64
C THR A 45 0.13 6.21 -10.88
N THR A 46 0.77 6.02 -12.04
CA THR A 46 0.13 5.97 -13.36
C THR A 46 0.02 4.53 -13.89
N ALA A 47 0.37 3.52 -13.09
CA ALA A 47 0.42 2.13 -13.51
C ALA A 47 -0.92 1.65 -14.11
N TYR A 48 -2.04 2.16 -13.59
CA TYR A 48 -3.39 1.78 -14.00
C TYR A 48 -4.00 2.71 -15.06
N ALA A 49 -3.32 3.79 -15.44
CA ALA A 49 -3.87 4.78 -16.36
C ALA A 49 -4.21 4.20 -17.74
N GLY A 50 -3.49 3.15 -18.17
CA GLY A 50 -3.79 2.42 -19.40
C GLY A 50 -4.97 1.44 -19.29
N GLU A 51 -5.33 1.03 -18.06
CA GLU A 51 -6.38 0.04 -17.81
C GLU A 51 -7.74 0.71 -17.57
N ASP A 52 -7.79 1.71 -16.70
CA ASP A 52 -9.04 2.35 -16.29
C ASP A 52 -9.08 3.87 -16.51
N GLY A 53 -7.97 4.45 -17.01
CA GLY A 53 -7.85 5.88 -17.29
C GLY A 53 -7.54 6.74 -16.06
N TYR A 54 -7.29 6.13 -14.89
CA TYR A 54 -7.04 6.86 -13.66
C TYR A 54 -5.58 6.81 -13.21
N VAL A 55 -5.14 7.91 -12.61
CA VAL A 55 -3.99 7.92 -11.69
C VAL A 55 -4.48 7.71 -10.27
N TYR A 56 -3.66 7.08 -9.44
CA TYR A 56 -3.98 6.82 -8.04
C TYR A 56 -3.03 7.62 -7.15
N ILE A 57 -3.59 8.31 -6.16
CA ILE A 57 -2.91 9.27 -5.29
C ILE A 57 -3.07 8.79 -3.85
N TYR A 58 -1.97 8.40 -3.22
CA TYR A 58 -1.90 7.89 -1.85
C TYR A 58 -1.49 9.00 -0.89
N LEU A 59 -2.30 9.20 0.13
CA LEU A 59 -2.30 10.39 0.96
C LEU A 59 -2.27 10.01 2.44
N PRO A 60 -1.08 9.85 3.02
CA PRO A 60 -0.95 9.76 4.46
C PRO A 60 -1.29 11.09 5.14
N TYR A 61 -1.77 11.01 6.39
CA TYR A 61 -2.12 12.19 7.17
C TYR A 61 -1.60 12.17 8.60
N ASN A 62 -1.36 13.35 9.13
CA ASN A 62 -0.91 13.60 10.49
C ASN A 62 -2.11 13.78 11.44
N TYR A 63 -2.83 12.70 11.71
CA TYR A 63 -3.87 12.64 12.76
C TYR A 63 -4.01 11.20 13.27
N THR A 64 -4.18 11.00 14.57
CA THR A 64 -4.34 9.64 15.16
C THR A 64 -5.68 9.01 14.73
N PRO A 65 -5.73 7.76 14.26
CA PRO A 65 -4.71 6.71 14.38
C PRO A 65 -3.58 6.74 13.35
N GLY A 66 -3.57 7.67 12.42
CA GLY A 66 -2.79 7.63 11.18
C GLY A 66 -3.61 6.97 10.08
N GLY A 67 -3.01 6.75 8.93
CA GLY A 67 -3.68 6.09 7.80
C GLY A 67 -3.17 6.56 6.46
N ILE A 68 -3.75 5.99 5.41
CA ILE A 68 -3.47 6.31 4.02
C ILE A 68 -4.80 6.35 3.28
N SER A 69 -5.24 7.55 2.93
CA SER A 69 -6.37 7.73 2.02
C SER A 69 -5.91 7.52 0.58
N VAL A 70 -6.79 7.04 -0.29
CA VAL A 70 -6.53 6.94 -1.74
C VAL A 70 -7.60 7.64 -2.55
N LEU A 71 -7.14 8.50 -3.44
CA LEU A 71 -7.95 9.11 -4.49
C LEU A 71 -7.58 8.53 -5.84
N LYS A 72 -8.56 8.46 -6.73
CA LYS A 72 -8.30 8.29 -8.16
C LYS A 72 -8.71 9.55 -8.91
N ASP A 73 -7.89 9.95 -9.87
CA ASP A 73 -8.10 11.14 -10.69
C ASP A 73 -7.84 10.87 -12.16
N ARG A 74 -8.50 11.65 -13.02
CA ARG A 74 -8.32 11.62 -14.47
C ARG A 74 -8.66 12.98 -15.07
N PRO A 75 -8.16 13.30 -16.28
CA PRO A 75 -8.50 14.55 -16.95
C PRO A 75 -10.01 14.82 -17.01
N GLY A 76 -10.42 16.03 -16.61
CA GLY A 76 -11.83 16.47 -16.63
C GLY A 76 -12.66 16.01 -15.44
N GLN A 77 -12.09 15.37 -14.41
CA GLN A 77 -12.81 15.02 -13.19
C GLN A 77 -13.10 16.25 -12.33
N THR A 78 -14.37 16.43 -11.93
CA THR A 78 -14.83 17.63 -11.19
C THR A 78 -15.26 17.34 -9.74
N ALA A 79 -15.08 16.11 -9.27
CA ALA A 79 -15.43 15.72 -7.91
C ALA A 79 -14.45 14.64 -7.40
N PRO A 80 -14.13 14.61 -6.09
CA PRO A 80 -13.28 13.57 -5.53
C PRO A 80 -13.89 12.18 -5.74
N LEU A 81 -13.04 11.22 -6.14
CA LEU A 81 -13.42 9.82 -6.24
C LEU A 81 -12.44 8.97 -5.43
N THR A 82 -12.98 8.22 -4.47
CA THR A 82 -12.23 7.36 -3.57
C THR A 82 -12.30 5.90 -4.05
N THR A 83 -11.36 5.06 -3.65
CA THR A 83 -11.33 3.65 -4.10
C THR A 83 -12.37 2.73 -3.45
N THR A 84 -13.06 3.18 -2.39
CA THR A 84 -14.07 2.39 -1.67
C THR A 84 -15.50 2.84 -1.94
N ASN A 85 -15.74 3.90 -2.74
CA ASN A 85 -17.05 4.56 -2.93
C ASN A 85 -17.76 5.04 -1.64
N SER A 86 -17.17 4.83 -0.46
CA SER A 86 -17.50 5.54 0.77
C SER A 86 -16.73 6.86 0.76
N GLY A 87 -17.35 7.98 1.14
CA GLY A 87 -16.76 9.34 1.04
C GLY A 87 -15.36 9.54 1.64
N TYR A 88 -14.83 8.55 2.37
CA TYR A 88 -13.42 8.37 2.72
C TYR A 88 -12.99 6.94 2.34
N SER A 89 -11.86 6.79 1.65
CA SER A 89 -11.25 5.48 1.36
C SER A 89 -9.88 5.38 2.01
N GLU A 90 -9.86 4.88 3.24
CA GLU A 90 -8.62 4.42 3.84
C GLU A 90 -8.27 3.04 3.27
N VAL A 91 -7.13 2.94 2.59
CA VAL A 91 -6.58 1.61 2.24
C VAL A 91 -5.82 0.99 3.42
N PHE A 92 -5.50 1.82 4.41
CA PHE A 92 -4.86 1.40 5.64
C PHE A 92 -5.22 2.32 6.78
N THR A 93 -5.54 1.72 7.93
CA THR A 93 -5.65 2.40 9.21
C THR A 93 -4.93 1.54 10.24
N PRO A 94 -3.84 2.02 10.85
CA PRO A 94 -3.11 1.22 11.83
C PRO A 94 -3.96 1.02 13.09
N ALA A 95 -3.98 -0.21 13.60
CA ALA A 95 -4.59 -0.53 14.89
C ALA A 95 -3.57 -0.36 16.03
N ALA A 96 -4.04 -0.34 17.28
CA ALA A 96 -3.16 -0.39 18.44
C ALA A 96 -2.27 -1.66 18.40
N PRO A 97 -0.98 -1.59 18.81
CA PRO A 97 -0.27 -0.42 19.35
C PRO A 97 0.39 0.47 18.28
N LEU A 98 0.15 0.23 16.99
CA LEU A 98 0.76 0.94 15.86
C LEU A 98 0.03 2.25 15.49
N ALA A 99 -1.11 2.54 16.12
CA ALA A 99 -1.92 3.73 15.88
C ALA A 99 -1.19 5.02 16.28
N GLN A 100 -0.61 5.71 15.30
CA GLN A 100 0.03 7.02 15.45
C GLN A 100 0.02 7.82 14.15
N TYR A 101 0.16 9.13 14.34
CA TYR A 101 0.47 10.14 13.32
C TYR A 101 1.48 9.65 12.27
N CYS A 102 1.24 9.96 10.99
CA CYS A 102 2.21 9.70 9.92
C CYS A 102 3.27 10.80 9.84
N ILE A 103 4.53 10.42 9.62
CA ILE A 103 5.67 11.36 9.53
C ILE A 103 6.48 11.29 8.24
N CYS A 104 6.19 10.35 7.34
CA CYS A 104 6.91 10.22 6.07
C CYS A 104 5.98 10.03 4.87
N SER A 105 6.47 10.39 3.69
CA SER A 105 5.83 10.01 2.44
C SER A 105 5.84 8.48 2.33
N THR A 106 4.79 7.91 1.75
CA THR A 106 4.78 6.48 1.45
C THR A 106 5.64 6.19 0.23
N ILE A 107 6.22 5.01 0.19
CA ILE A 107 6.91 4.46 -0.99
C ILE A 107 6.34 3.07 -1.26
N ALA A 108 6.42 2.61 -2.51
CA ALA A 108 5.96 1.29 -2.91
C ALA A 108 7.11 0.45 -3.49
N ASP A 109 7.07 -0.87 -3.28
CA ASP A 109 7.92 -1.82 -4.01
C ASP A 109 7.26 -2.34 -5.29
N GLN A 110 7.97 -3.23 -5.98
CA GLN A 110 7.50 -3.88 -7.22
C GLN A 110 6.22 -4.71 -7.07
N TYR A 111 5.84 -5.10 -5.84
CA TYR A 111 4.63 -5.87 -5.57
C TYR A 111 3.44 -4.98 -5.17
N GLY A 112 3.63 -3.65 -5.19
CA GLY A 112 2.66 -2.68 -4.68
C GLY A 112 2.59 -2.62 -3.15
N THR A 113 3.59 -3.14 -2.42
CA THR A 113 3.64 -3.03 -0.96
C THR A 113 3.97 -1.61 -0.57
N LEU A 114 3.11 -0.98 0.22
CA LEU A 114 3.35 0.37 0.73
C LEU A 114 4.16 0.31 2.03
N TYR A 115 5.17 1.15 2.13
CA TYR A 115 5.92 1.34 3.37
C TYR A 115 5.48 2.62 4.07
N TYR A 116 5.01 2.47 5.29
CA TYR A 116 4.43 3.53 6.11
C TYR A 116 5.21 3.68 7.42
N LYS A 117 5.58 4.91 7.78
CA LYS A 117 6.23 5.23 9.06
C LYS A 117 5.37 6.17 9.90
N ASN A 118 5.24 5.85 11.18
CA ASN A 118 4.54 6.68 12.14
C ASN A 118 5.49 7.41 13.11
N ASP A 119 4.93 8.31 13.91
CA ASP A 119 5.65 9.18 14.85
C ASP A 119 6.27 8.44 16.05
N SER A 120 5.84 7.19 16.29
CA SER A 120 6.53 6.26 17.20
C SER A 120 7.67 5.48 16.55
N CYS A 121 8.10 5.89 15.35
CA CYS A 121 9.18 5.26 14.58
C CYS A 121 8.94 3.81 14.13
N TYR A 122 7.70 3.30 14.20
CA TYR A 122 7.37 2.02 13.58
C TYR A 122 7.38 2.17 12.05
N MET A 123 8.00 1.21 11.38
CA MET A 123 7.90 1.02 9.93
C MET A 123 7.00 -0.19 9.65
N MET A 124 5.99 0.01 8.82
CA MET A 124 4.97 -0.98 8.49
C MET A 124 5.00 -1.25 6.98
N ALA A 125 4.96 -2.52 6.60
CA ALA A 125 4.77 -2.96 5.23
C ALA A 125 3.30 -3.36 5.03
N ILE A 126 2.59 -2.62 4.18
CA ILE A 126 1.18 -2.80 3.89
C ILE A 126 1.10 -3.46 2.52
N THR A 127 0.93 -4.77 2.53
CA THR A 127 0.88 -5.59 1.30
C THR A 127 -0.56 -6.00 0.97
N SER A 128 -0.79 -6.31 -0.29
CA SER A 128 -1.99 -7.02 -0.71
C SER A 128 -2.12 -8.36 0.03
N LYS A 129 -3.35 -8.78 0.29
CA LYS A 129 -3.67 -10.03 0.98
C LYS A 129 -3.07 -11.22 0.23
N ILE A 130 -2.41 -12.13 0.94
CA ILE A 130 -2.01 -13.44 0.40
C ILE A 130 -3.28 -14.29 0.27
N GLU A 131 -3.56 -14.77 -0.93
CA GLU A 131 -4.70 -15.66 -1.21
C GLU A 131 -4.30 -17.13 -1.17
N SER A 132 -3.09 -17.47 -1.67
CA SER A 132 -2.56 -18.83 -1.63
C SER A 132 -1.03 -18.85 -1.52
N LEU A 133 -0.49 -19.98 -1.08
CA LEU A 133 0.92 -20.36 -1.21
C LEU A 133 0.98 -21.62 -2.07
N GLU A 134 1.81 -21.60 -3.11
CA GLU A 134 1.89 -22.65 -4.11
C GLU A 134 3.34 -23.08 -4.34
N ILE A 135 3.58 -24.40 -4.36
CA ILE A 135 4.84 -24.98 -4.85
C ILE A 135 4.73 -25.09 -6.36
N THR A 136 5.45 -24.24 -7.08
CA THR A 136 5.44 -24.21 -8.55
C THR A 136 6.51 -25.09 -9.17
N GLN A 137 7.52 -25.46 -8.39
CA GLN A 137 8.52 -26.44 -8.76
C GLN A 137 8.89 -27.29 -7.54
N TYR A 138 8.61 -28.60 -7.62
CA TYR A 138 9.02 -29.54 -6.60
C TYR A 138 10.55 -29.67 -6.57
N PRO A 139 11.15 -29.77 -5.38
CA PRO A 139 12.59 -29.91 -5.25
C PRO A 139 13.05 -31.34 -5.54
N THR A 140 14.33 -31.47 -5.87
CA THR A 140 15.07 -32.71 -5.63
C THR A 140 15.54 -32.71 -4.18
N ILE A 141 15.24 -33.79 -3.45
CA ILE A 141 15.64 -33.94 -2.05
C ILE A 141 16.65 -35.08 -1.96
N THR A 142 17.82 -34.77 -1.40
CA THR A 142 18.88 -35.74 -1.13
C THR A 142 19.13 -35.79 0.37
N GLU A 143 18.99 -36.97 0.98
CA GLU A 143 19.41 -37.19 2.37
C GLU A 143 20.92 -37.48 2.39
N ASN A 144 21.65 -36.67 3.15
CA ASN A 144 23.10 -36.78 3.31
C ASN A 144 23.45 -37.84 4.37
N GLU A 145 24.71 -38.28 4.41
CA GLU A 145 25.18 -39.32 5.36
C GLU A 145 24.99 -38.93 6.83
N ASP A 146 24.97 -37.63 7.14
CA ASP A 146 24.74 -37.08 8.48
C ASP A 146 23.24 -36.92 8.84
N GLY A 147 22.34 -37.34 7.95
CA GLY A 147 20.88 -37.25 8.12
C GLY A 147 20.29 -35.88 7.77
N THR A 148 21.09 -34.91 7.33
CA THR A 148 20.58 -33.62 6.83
C THR A 148 19.98 -33.75 5.43
N LEU A 149 19.09 -32.83 5.06
CA LEU A 149 18.48 -32.80 3.73
C LEU A 149 19.10 -31.68 2.88
N THR A 150 19.59 -32.03 1.70
CA THR A 150 19.87 -31.08 0.61
C THR A 150 18.61 -30.95 -0.24
N VAL A 151 18.15 -29.72 -0.45
CA VAL A 151 16.89 -29.40 -1.16
C VAL A 151 17.21 -28.49 -2.33
N ASP A 152 17.23 -29.05 -3.54
CA ASP A 152 17.62 -28.33 -4.76
C ASP A 152 16.42 -28.04 -5.67
N GLY A 153 16.34 -26.81 -6.17
CA GLY A 153 15.36 -26.43 -7.18
C GLY A 153 13.92 -26.23 -6.68
N LEU A 154 13.69 -26.14 -5.36
CA LEU A 154 12.40 -25.74 -4.81
C LEU A 154 12.01 -24.36 -5.35
N LYS A 155 10.80 -24.23 -5.90
CA LYS A 155 10.17 -22.92 -6.11
C LYS A 155 8.82 -22.86 -5.43
N ALA A 156 8.65 -21.82 -4.61
CA ALA A 156 7.41 -21.53 -3.92
C ALA A 156 7.05 -20.05 -4.13
N VAL A 157 5.77 -19.79 -4.41
CA VAL A 157 5.26 -18.43 -4.60
C VAL A 157 4.02 -18.21 -3.73
N THR A 158 3.84 -16.98 -3.27
CA THR A 158 2.54 -16.53 -2.74
C THR A 158 1.78 -15.78 -3.83
N LYS A 159 0.50 -16.12 -4.02
CA LYS A 159 -0.40 -15.37 -4.90
C LYS A 159 -1.05 -14.25 -4.10
N LEU A 160 -0.85 -13.01 -4.54
CA LEU A 160 -1.42 -11.84 -3.88
C LEU A 160 -2.74 -11.44 -4.53
N ARG A 161 -3.67 -10.88 -3.75
CA ARG A 161 -5.01 -10.48 -4.23
C ARG A 161 -4.98 -9.44 -5.36
N ASN A 162 -3.89 -8.69 -5.50
CA ASN A 162 -3.70 -7.70 -6.57
C ASN A 162 -3.20 -8.33 -7.88
N GLY A 163 -3.08 -9.66 -7.96
CA GLY A 163 -2.60 -10.38 -9.14
C GLY A 163 -1.09 -10.60 -9.17
N GLU A 164 -0.34 -9.97 -8.27
CA GLU A 164 1.10 -10.13 -8.16
C GLU A 164 1.49 -11.48 -7.53
N GLU A 165 2.68 -11.96 -7.89
CA GLU A 165 3.28 -13.16 -7.31
C GLU A 165 4.59 -12.82 -6.64
N ARG A 166 4.78 -13.28 -5.39
CA ARG A 166 6.04 -13.10 -4.65
C ARG A 166 6.73 -14.43 -4.46
N ASP A 167 7.98 -14.52 -4.94
CA ASP A 167 8.86 -15.65 -4.69
C ASP A 167 9.19 -15.72 -3.20
N VAL A 168 8.86 -16.86 -2.58
CA VAL A 168 9.12 -17.15 -1.17
C VAL A 168 9.97 -18.40 -0.98
N SER A 169 10.60 -18.91 -2.05
CA SER A 169 11.38 -20.16 -2.04
C SER A 169 12.45 -20.16 -0.95
N LYS A 170 13.12 -19.02 -0.74
CA LYS A 170 14.13 -18.82 0.30
C LYS A 170 13.59 -19.00 1.74
N TYR A 171 12.29 -18.83 1.94
CA TYR A 171 11.64 -18.87 3.26
C TYR A 171 10.91 -20.20 3.52
N VAL A 172 10.93 -21.13 2.57
CA VAL A 172 10.33 -22.45 2.73
C VAL A 172 11.41 -23.45 3.11
N SER A 173 11.16 -24.21 4.17
CA SER A 173 12.03 -25.30 4.62
C SER A 173 11.33 -26.64 4.43
N VAL A 174 12.09 -27.65 4.02
CA VAL A 174 11.64 -29.04 3.98
C VAL A 174 12.19 -29.76 5.18
N THR A 175 11.33 -30.47 5.92
CA THR A 175 11.74 -31.31 7.04
C THR A 175 11.25 -32.73 6.83
N LYS A 176 12.03 -33.70 7.30
CA LYS A 176 11.62 -35.10 7.34
C LYS A 176 10.53 -35.24 8.40
N ASN A 177 9.38 -35.78 8.02
CA ASN A 177 8.32 -36.06 8.98
C ASN A 177 8.51 -37.49 9.48
N GLU A 178 8.82 -37.66 10.76
CA GLU A 178 8.81 -38.97 11.41
C GLU A 178 7.36 -39.37 11.66
N GLN A 179 6.63 -39.79 10.62
CA GLN A 179 5.41 -40.55 10.87
C GLN A 179 5.82 -41.89 11.45
N THR A 180 5.80 -41.97 12.78
CA THR A 180 5.72 -43.25 13.51
C THR A 180 4.41 -43.91 13.11
N GLY A 181 4.47 -44.80 12.12
CA GLY A 181 3.42 -45.78 11.84
C GLY A 181 3.28 -46.81 12.95
#